data_AF-A0A973WCA2-F1
#
_entry.id   AF-A0A973WCA2-F1
#
_cell.length_a   1.000
_cell.length_b   1.000
_cell.length_c   1.000
_cell.angle_alpha   90.00
_cell.angle_beta   90.00
_cell.angle_gamma   90.00
#
_symmetry.space_group_name_H-M   'P 1'
#
loop_
_entity.id
_entity.type
_entity.pdbx_description
1 polymer ?
#
loop_
_entity_poly.entity_id
_entity_poly.type
_entity_poly.pdbx_seq_one_letter_code
_entity_poly.pdbx_strand_id
1 'polypeptide(L)'
;MNLLSTTRLAVNTTLVVAAAAITVFAVLGGSIESRSLILLGGIAVLGAIAQFAVSIVSPGTIRPTWDEQNVAAHRGSYQFGYWLALIGFWVFLGLNHWLAVDLETAFLWMGVILVSIPSVWMVLATLFGRAG
;
A
#
# COMPACT_ATOMS: atom_id res chain seq x y z
N MET A 1 -1.62 21.02 -2.46
CA MET A 1 -1.27 19.96 -1.51
C MET A 1 -0.52 20.57 -0.34
N ASN A 2 -0.97 20.29 0.88
CA ASN A 2 -0.22 20.63 2.09
C ASN A 2 0.93 19.64 2.34
N LEU A 3 1.79 19.96 3.30
CA LEU A 3 2.95 19.15 3.65
C LEU A 3 2.56 17.70 4.00
N LEU A 4 1.48 17.52 4.77
CA LEU A 4 0.98 16.19 5.14
C LEU A 4 0.52 15.37 3.93
N SER A 5 -0.17 15.99 2.97
CA SER A 5 -0.62 15.31 1.75
C SER A 5 0.55 14.96 0.85
N THR A 6 1.58 15.81 0.77
CA THR A 6 2.83 15.51 0.06
C THR A 6 3.55 14.33 0.71
N THR A 7 3.67 14.30 2.05
CA THR A 7 4.28 13.18 2.77
C THR A 7 3.49 11.88 2.57
N ARG A 8 2.14 11.94 2.62
CA ARG A 8 1.26 10.80 2.30
C ARG A 8 1.50 10.29 0.88
N LEU A 9 1.52 11.18 -0.11
CA LEU A 9 1.75 10.80 -1.50
C LEU A 9 3.13 10.15 -1.68
N ALA A 10 4.18 10.73 -1.09
CA ALA A 10 5.53 10.20 -1.18
C ALA A 10 5.65 8.79 -0.56
N VAL A 11 5.05 8.58 0.61
CA VAL A 11 5.05 7.27 1.29
C VAL A 11 4.29 6.23 0.47
N ASN A 12 3.08 6.55 0.03
CA ASN A 12 2.28 5.61 -0.75
C ASN A 12 2.94 5.30 -2.11
N THR A 13 3.54 6.29 -2.76
CA THR A 13 4.29 6.09 -4.01
C THR A 13 5.50 5.18 -3.77
N THR A 14 6.25 5.40 -2.70
CA THR A 14 7.39 4.54 -2.33
C THR A 14 6.96 3.10 -2.10
N LEU A 15 5.83 2.87 -1.40
CA LEU A 15 5.28 1.53 -1.18
C LEU A 15 4.87 0.85 -2.49
N VAL A 16 4.20 1.59 -3.39
CA VAL A 16 3.81 1.08 -4.71
C VAL A 16 5.04 0.70 -5.54
N VAL A 17 6.06 1.55 -5.57
CA VAL A 17 7.31 1.28 -6.30
C VAL A 17 8.05 0.08 -5.71
N ALA A 18 8.14 -0.03 -4.40
CA ALA A 18 8.78 -1.17 -3.73
C ALA A 18 8.03 -2.48 -4.02
N ALA A 19 6.70 -2.48 -3.97
CA ALA A 19 5.89 -3.64 -4.29
C ALA A 19 6.00 -4.02 -5.77
N ALA A 20 6.02 -3.04 -6.67
CA ALA A 20 6.25 -3.27 -8.10
C ALA A 20 7.63 -3.88 -8.36
N ALA A 21 8.67 -3.40 -7.67
CA ALA A 21 10.02 -3.97 -7.78
C ALA A 21 10.09 -5.42 -7.31
N ILE A 22 9.44 -5.76 -6.18
CA ILE A 22 9.34 -7.15 -5.69
C ILE A 22 8.58 -8.01 -6.71
N THR A 23 7.50 -7.49 -7.27
CA THR A 23 6.68 -8.20 -8.26
C THR A 23 7.48 -8.50 -9.53
N VAL A 24 8.18 -7.50 -10.07
CA VAL A 24 9.05 -7.66 -11.25
C VAL A 24 10.18 -8.66 -10.97
N PHE A 25 10.82 -8.56 -9.81
CA PHE A 25 11.87 -9.50 -9.41
C PHE A 25 11.35 -10.95 -9.36
N ALA A 26 10.17 -11.17 -8.79
CA ALA A 26 9.57 -12.50 -8.71
C ALA A 26 9.20 -13.06 -10.10
N VAL A 27 8.64 -12.24 -10.99
CA VAL A 27 8.30 -12.64 -12.37
C VAL A 27 9.54 -12.99 -13.20
N LEU A 28 10.68 -12.34 -12.92
CA LEU A 28 11.97 -12.64 -13.57
C LEU A 28 12.69 -13.89 -13.02
N GLY A 29 12.03 -14.67 -12.16
CA GLY A 29 12.57 -15.91 -11.59
C GLY A 29 13.15 -15.78 -10.19
N GLY A 30 13.04 -14.61 -9.56
CA GLY A 30 13.34 -14.45 -8.14
C GLY A 30 12.28 -15.07 -7.24
N SER A 31 12.63 -15.39 -5.99
CA SER A 31 11.68 -15.81 -4.96
C SER A 31 11.30 -14.64 -4.07
N ILE A 32 10.01 -14.52 -3.71
CA ILE A 32 9.61 -13.63 -2.63
C ILE A 32 9.96 -14.30 -1.32
N GLU A 33 10.69 -13.60 -0.46
CA GLU A 33 11.06 -14.06 0.87
C GLU A 33 10.36 -13.23 1.94
N SER A 34 10.24 -13.79 3.15
CA SER A 34 9.75 -13.07 4.34
C SER A 34 10.48 -11.74 4.58
N ARG A 35 11.77 -11.65 4.22
CA ARG A 35 12.56 -10.42 4.33
C ARG A 35 12.00 -9.28 3.46
N SER A 36 11.49 -9.58 2.27
CA SER A 36 10.86 -8.59 1.37
C SER A 36 9.61 -7.98 2.00
N LEU A 37 8.82 -8.79 2.72
CA LEU A 37 7.66 -8.31 3.46
C LEU A 37 8.05 -7.46 4.67
N ILE A 38 9.09 -7.85 5.41
CA ILE A 38 9.61 -7.05 6.53
C ILE A 38 10.05 -5.67 6.02
N LEU A 39 10.71 -5.60 4.86
CA LEU A 39 11.11 -4.34 4.24
C LEU A 39 9.89 -3.48 3.85
N LEU A 40 8.88 -4.07 3.20
CA LEU A 40 7.64 -3.36 2.86
C LEU A 40 6.92 -2.83 4.12
N GLY A 41 6.79 -3.67 5.15
CA GLY A 41 6.22 -3.27 6.44
C GLY A 41 7.03 -2.16 7.11
N GLY A 42 8.36 -2.23 7.04
CA GLY A 42 9.27 -1.20 7.55
C GLY A 42 9.06 0.15 6.85
N ILE A 43 8.92 0.16 5.52
CA ILE A 43 8.61 1.37 4.75
C ILE A 43 7.26 1.96 5.19
N ALA A 44 6.24 1.11 5.38
CA ALA A 44 4.93 1.56 5.83
C ALA A 44 4.98 2.20 7.22
N VAL A 45 5.70 1.58 8.17
CA VAL A 45 5.90 2.11 9.53
C VAL A 45 6.66 3.44 9.51
N LEU A 46 7.76 3.52 8.78
CA LEU A 46 8.53 4.76 8.64
C LEU A 46 7.69 5.86 8.01
N GLY A 47 6.85 5.51 7.04
CA GLY A 47 5.91 6.43 6.43
C GLY A 47 4.84 6.94 7.38
N ALA A 48 4.31 6.08 8.25
CA ALA A 48 3.38 6.48 9.31
C ALA A 48 4.05 7.43 10.31
N ILE A 49 5.29 7.15 10.72
CA ILE A 49 6.07 8.01 11.60
C ILE A 49 6.32 9.38 10.95
N ALA A 50 6.67 9.41 9.67
CA ALA A 50 6.89 10.67 8.95
C ALA A 50 5.61 11.52 8.89
N GLN A 51 4.46 10.90 8.60
CA GLN A 51 3.16 11.60 8.60
C GLN A 51 2.81 12.13 10.00
N PHE A 52 3.05 11.34 11.04
CA PHE A 52 2.83 11.74 12.42
C PHE A 52 3.73 12.93 12.81
N ALA A 53 5.00 12.89 12.44
CA ALA A 53 5.95 13.98 12.70
C ALA A 53 5.51 15.28 12.02
N VAL A 54 5.06 15.22 10.76
CA VAL A 54 4.52 16.39 10.05
C VAL A 54 3.30 16.97 10.77
N SER A 55 2.41 16.11 11.28
CA SER A 55 1.23 16.54 12.03
C SER A 55 1.56 17.28 13.32
N ILE A 56 2.67 16.95 13.98
CA ILE A 56 3.13 17.61 15.21
C ILE A 56 3.91 18.89 14.91
N VAL A 57 4.84 18.83 13.94
CA VAL A 57 5.81 19.91 13.69
C VAL A 57 5.20 21.05 12.87
N SER A 58 4.21 20.76 12.02
CA SER A 58 3.63 21.76 11.10
C SER A 58 2.09 21.74 11.08
N PRO A 59 1.42 21.82 12.25
CA PRO A 59 -0.05 21.72 12.33
C PRO A 59 -0.75 22.83 11.54
N GLY A 60 -0.18 24.04 11.49
CA GLY A 60 -0.75 25.17 10.74
C GLY A 60 -0.80 24.98 9.22
N THR A 61 -0.12 23.96 8.68
CA THR A 61 -0.19 23.62 7.24
C THR A 61 -1.38 22.71 6.90
N ILE A 62 -2.03 22.13 7.92
CA ILE A 62 -3.11 21.15 7.76
C ILE A 62 -4.43 21.90 7.67
N ARG A 63 -5.02 21.92 6.48
CA ARG A 63 -6.34 22.52 6.24
C ARG A 63 -7.42 21.47 6.49
N PRO A 64 -8.46 21.75 7.30
CA PRO A 64 -9.50 20.78 7.64
C PRO A 64 -10.21 20.17 6.42
N THR A 65 -10.48 20.99 5.39
CA THR A 65 -11.13 20.54 4.15
C THR A 65 -10.32 19.51 3.37
N TRP A 66 -8.98 19.61 3.40
CA TRP A 66 -8.10 18.61 2.81
C TRP A 66 -8.01 17.34 3.66
N ASP A 67 -8.21 17.44 4.96
CA ASP A 67 -8.22 16.28 5.84
C ASP A 67 -9.51 15.46 5.68
N GLU A 68 -10.66 16.10 5.49
CA GLU A 68 -11.93 15.41 5.19
C GLU A 68 -11.88 14.63 3.87
N GLN A 69 -11.32 15.22 2.81
CA GLN A 69 -11.10 14.53 1.53
C GLN A 69 -10.15 13.34 1.69
N ASN A 70 -9.08 13.53 2.46
CA ASN A 70 -8.14 12.45 2.76
C ASN A 70 -8.78 11.34 3.59
N VAL A 71 -9.62 11.65 4.58
CA VAL A 71 -10.36 10.64 5.36
C VAL A 71 -11.33 9.87 4.46
N ALA A 72 -12.03 10.54 3.54
CA ALA A 72 -12.89 9.88 2.57
C ALA A 72 -12.08 8.93 1.66
N ALA A 73 -10.94 9.38 1.15
CA ALA A 73 -10.03 8.56 0.34
C ALA A 73 -9.46 7.38 1.14
N HIS A 74 -9.15 7.57 2.41
CA HIS A 74 -8.64 6.53 3.31
C HIS A 74 -9.70 5.48 3.64
N ARG A 75 -10.98 5.87 3.77
CA ARG A 75 -12.09 4.91 3.88
C ARG A 75 -12.27 4.11 2.59
N GLY A 76 -12.14 4.78 1.44
CA GLY A 76 -12.14 4.12 0.13
C GLY A 76 -11.00 3.13 -0.04
N SER A 77 -9.80 3.44 0.49
CA SER A 77 -8.64 2.55 0.39
C SER A 77 -8.83 1.25 1.18
N TYR A 78 -9.54 1.29 2.32
CA TYR A 78 -9.88 0.08 3.07
C TYR A 78 -10.87 -0.81 2.32
N GLN A 79 -11.92 -0.23 1.72
CA GLN A 79 -12.89 -1.00 0.94
C GLN A 79 -12.23 -1.60 -0.31
N PHE A 80 -11.45 -0.81 -1.04
CA PHE A 80 -10.72 -1.27 -2.22
C PHE A 80 -9.69 -2.34 -1.87
N GLY A 81 -8.91 -2.12 -0.82
CA GLY A 81 -7.92 -3.07 -0.30
C GLY A 81 -8.56 -4.38 0.15
N TYR A 82 -9.70 -4.31 0.84
CA TYR A 82 -10.46 -5.50 1.24
C TYR A 82 -10.89 -6.34 0.02
N TRP A 83 -11.54 -5.72 -0.96
CA TRP A 83 -12.04 -6.45 -2.14
C TRP A 83 -10.91 -7.07 -2.96
N LEU A 84 -9.81 -6.35 -3.15
CA LEU A 84 -8.66 -6.88 -3.88
C LEU A 84 -7.89 -7.94 -3.09
N ALA A 85 -7.78 -7.82 -1.77
CA ALA A 85 -7.23 -8.88 -0.94
C ALA A 85 -8.11 -10.15 -1.00
N LEU A 86 -9.44 -9.99 -1.00
CA LEU A 86 -10.35 -11.12 -1.15
C LEU A 86 -10.21 -11.78 -2.53
N ILE A 87 -10.12 -11.00 -3.61
CA ILE A 87 -9.87 -11.52 -4.96
C ILE A 87 -8.52 -12.24 -5.01
N GLY A 88 -7.46 -11.62 -4.48
CA GLY A 88 -6.13 -12.22 -4.38
C GLY A 88 -6.16 -13.54 -3.63
N PHE A 89 -6.84 -13.59 -2.48
CA PHE A 89 -7.02 -14.81 -1.70
C PHE A 89 -7.67 -15.93 -2.53
N TRP A 90 -8.78 -15.64 -3.22
CA TRP A 90 -9.44 -16.64 -4.06
C TRP A 90 -8.57 -17.13 -5.22
N VAL A 91 -7.83 -16.21 -5.85
CA VAL A 91 -6.87 -16.56 -6.91
C VAL A 91 -5.80 -17.48 -6.34
N PHE A 92 -5.13 -17.11 -5.26
CA PHE A 92 -4.06 -17.92 -4.68
C PHE A 92 -4.54 -19.25 -4.11
N LEU A 93 -5.74 -19.30 -3.54
CA LEU A 93 -6.37 -20.55 -3.12
C LEU A 93 -6.60 -21.49 -4.31
N GLY A 94 -7.09 -20.94 -5.43
CA GLY A 94 -7.21 -21.68 -6.69
C GLY A 94 -5.86 -22.14 -7.24
N LEU A 95 -4.86 -21.27 -7.27
CA LEU A 95 -3.52 -21.62 -7.74
C LEU A 95 -2.87 -22.71 -6.88
N ASN A 96 -3.02 -22.64 -5.56
CA ASN A 96 -2.51 -23.67 -4.64
C ASN A 96 -3.21 -25.01 -4.86
N HIS A 97 -4.55 -25.01 -4.95
CA HIS A 97 -5.32 -26.25 -5.07
C HIS A 97 -5.20 -26.91 -6.47
N TRP A 98 -5.08 -26.12 -7.55
CA TRP A 98 -5.14 -26.62 -8.93
C TRP A 98 -3.79 -26.68 -9.63
N LEU A 99 -2.84 -25.80 -9.28
CA LEU A 99 -1.55 -25.64 -9.96
C LEU A 99 -0.34 -25.96 -9.07
N ALA A 100 -0.58 -26.56 -7.90
CA ALA A 100 0.46 -26.93 -6.94
C ALA A 100 1.41 -25.79 -6.56
N VAL A 101 0.91 -24.54 -6.60
CA VAL A 101 1.66 -23.39 -6.09
C VAL A 101 1.86 -23.57 -4.59
N ASP A 102 3.10 -23.45 -4.14
CA ASP A 102 3.45 -23.57 -2.74
C ASP A 102 2.66 -22.57 -1.87
N LEU A 103 2.19 -23.05 -0.71
CA LEU A 103 1.32 -22.30 0.18
C LEU A 103 2.04 -21.10 0.80
N GLU A 104 3.32 -21.27 1.15
CA GLU A 104 4.14 -20.19 1.69
C GLU A 104 4.27 -19.06 0.66
N THR A 105 4.58 -19.40 -0.59
CA THR A 105 4.64 -18.44 -1.70
C THR A 105 3.32 -17.68 -1.88
N ALA A 106 2.18 -18.37 -1.83
CA ALA A 106 0.86 -17.76 -1.90
C ALA A 106 0.60 -16.76 -0.75
N PHE A 107 0.98 -17.11 0.48
CA PHE A 107 0.88 -16.20 1.64
C PHE A 107 1.79 -14.98 1.51
N LEU A 108 3.00 -15.16 0.98
CA LEU A 108 3.93 -14.06 0.79
C LEU A 108 3.39 -13.05 -0.23
N TRP A 109 2.80 -13.52 -1.32
CA TRP A 109 2.10 -12.64 -2.27
C TRP A 109 0.90 -11.94 -1.65
N MET A 110 0.12 -12.62 -0.82
CA MET A 110 -0.96 -11.98 -0.08
C MET A 110 -0.47 -10.85 0.82
N GLY A 111 0.70 -11.03 1.47
CA GLY A 111 1.37 -9.96 2.21
C GLY A 111 1.70 -8.74 1.34
N VAL A 112 2.27 -8.96 0.14
CA VAL A 112 2.57 -7.89 -0.81
C VAL A 112 1.30 -7.14 -1.21
N ILE A 113 0.22 -7.86 -1.53
CA ILE A 113 -1.07 -7.28 -1.92
C ILE A 113 -1.65 -6.44 -0.77
N LEU A 114 -1.73 -7.00 0.44
CA LEU A 114 -2.32 -6.33 1.59
C LEU A 114 -1.61 -5.02 1.95
N VAL A 115 -0.28 -4.98 1.83
CA VAL A 115 0.50 -3.78 2.14
C VAL A 115 0.41 -2.74 1.02
N SER A 116 0.39 -3.15 -0.24
CA SER A 116 0.56 -2.23 -1.39
C SER A 116 -0.74 -1.71 -1.99
N ILE A 117 -1.82 -2.51 -1.99
CA ILE A 117 -3.06 -2.13 -2.68
C ILE A 117 -3.72 -0.86 -2.11
N PRO A 118 -3.85 -0.67 -0.77
CA PRO A 118 -4.35 0.59 -0.24
C PRO A 118 -3.50 1.79 -0.69
N SER A 119 -2.18 1.60 -0.81
CA SER A 119 -1.28 2.65 -1.32
C SER A 119 -1.47 2.93 -2.81
N VAL A 120 -1.74 1.92 -3.64
CA VAL A 120 -2.14 2.11 -5.05
C VAL A 120 -3.39 2.99 -5.13
N TRP A 121 -4.41 2.68 -4.33
CA TRP A 121 -5.62 3.50 -4.29
C TRP A 121 -5.34 4.94 -3.87
N MET A 122 -4.55 5.16 -2.82
CA MET A 122 -4.23 6.50 -2.35
C MET A 122 -3.50 7.32 -3.42
N VAL A 123 -2.54 6.72 -4.13
CA VAL A 123 -1.84 7.38 -5.26
C VAL A 123 -2.85 7.75 -6.36
N LEU A 124 -3.70 6.82 -6.77
CA LEU A 124 -4.73 7.08 -7.79
C LEU A 124 -5.70 8.18 -7.35
N ALA A 125 -6.19 8.12 -6.11
CA ALA A 125 -7.09 9.11 -5.54
C ALA A 125 -6.45 10.51 -5.54
N THR A 126 -5.16 10.61 -5.22
CA THR A 126 -4.41 11.88 -5.30
C THR A 126 -4.28 12.39 -6.73
N LEU A 127 -3.93 11.52 -7.68
CA LEU A 127 -3.83 11.90 -9.10
C LEU A 127 -5.17 12.34 -9.70
N PHE A 128 -6.28 11.77 -9.24
CA PHE A 128 -7.63 12.18 -9.64
C PHE A 128 -8.20 13.36 -8.84
N GLY A 129 -7.41 14.01 -7.99
CA GLY A 129 -7.83 15.18 -7.19
C GLY A 129 -8.84 14.84 -6.09
N ARG A 130 -8.95 13.57 -5.69
CA ARG A 130 -9.83 13.09 -4.60
C ARG A 130 -9.13 13.03 -3.24
N ALA A 131 -7.81 13.19 -3.22
CA ALA A 131 -6.98 13.17 -2.02
C ALA A 131 -5.77 14.12 -2.18
N GLY A 132 -5.86 15.39 -1.79
CA GLY A 132 -4.71 16.32 -1.89
C GLY A 132 -4.97 17.76 -1.48
#